data_AF-A0A2E0UJK1-F1
#
_entry.id   AF-A0A2E0UJK1-F1
#
_cell.length_a   1.000
_cell.length_b   1.000
_cell.length_c   1.000
_cell.angle_alpha   90.00
_cell.angle_beta   90.00
_cell.angle_gamma   90.00
#
_symmetry.space_group_name_H-M   'P 1'
#
loop_
_entity.id
_entity.type
_entity.pdbx_description
1 polymer ?
#
loop_
_entity_poly.entity_id
_entity_poly.type
_entity_poly.pdbx_seq_one_letter_code
_entity_poly.pdbx_strand_id
1 'polypeptide(L)'
;MMPFQGYIDGIGKGYVMGTVRELAYRPALQNLLEDVILGVMASNDPARKECGAPDFILSRHKIDVSYVEAMDLADDMDKTDESENLNATMISSTTRD
;
A
#
# COMPACT_ATOMS: atom_id res chain seq x y z
N MET A 1 11.46 -15.14 9.13
CA MET A 1 10.33 -15.40 8.20
C MET A 1 10.69 -14.75 6.88
N MET A 2 10.42 -15.38 5.73
CA MET A 2 10.65 -14.76 4.42
C MET A 2 9.49 -13.78 4.16
N PRO A 3 9.72 -12.44 4.13
CA PRO A 3 8.64 -11.44 4.09
C PRO A 3 7.62 -11.68 2.98
N PHE A 4 8.13 -11.99 1.79
CA PHE A 4 7.31 -12.30 0.62
C PHE A 4 6.45 -13.55 0.81
N GLN A 5 6.94 -14.59 1.50
CA GLN A 5 6.12 -15.77 1.77
C GLN A 5 4.97 -15.43 2.71
N GLY A 6 5.23 -14.63 3.75
CA GLY A 6 4.18 -14.16 4.66
C GLY A 6 3.11 -13.33 3.96
N TYR A 7 3.53 -12.50 3.02
CA TYR A 7 2.62 -11.76 2.15
C TYR A 7 1.75 -12.68 1.28
N ILE A 8 2.38 -13.63 0.56
CA ILE A 8 1.67 -14.60 -0.30
C ILE A 8 0.66 -15.44 0.50
N ASP A 9 1.04 -15.89 1.70
CA ASP A 9 0.13 -16.64 2.58
C ASP A 9 -1.03 -15.77 3.08
N GLY A 10 -0.76 -14.49 3.37
CA GLY A 10 -1.76 -13.51 3.78
C GLY A 10 -2.80 -13.23 2.70
N ILE A 11 -2.36 -13.01 1.46
CA ILE A 11 -3.28 -12.80 0.32
C ILE A 11 -4.04 -14.09 -0.02
N GLY A 12 -3.39 -15.26 0.09
CA GLY A 12 -4.00 -16.55 -0.20
C GLY A 12 -5.20 -16.86 0.70
N LYS A 13 -5.11 -16.49 1.99
CA LYS A 13 -6.23 -16.61 2.94
C LYS A 13 -7.43 -15.75 2.54
N GLY A 14 -7.17 -14.51 2.11
CA GLY A 14 -8.22 -13.64 1.58
C GLY A 14 -8.85 -14.25 0.33
N TYR A 15 -8.03 -14.58 -0.66
CA TYR A 15 -8.46 -15.06 -1.97
C TYR A 15 -9.40 -16.27 -1.90
N VAL A 16 -9.08 -17.27 -1.05
CA VAL A 16 -9.89 -18.48 -0.87
C VAL A 16 -11.29 -18.18 -0.33
N MET A 17 -11.47 -17.05 0.36
CA MET A 17 -12.76 -16.65 0.95
C MET A 17 -13.76 -16.11 -0.09
N GLY A 18 -13.33 -15.82 -1.33
CA GLY A 18 -14.20 -15.56 -2.49
C GLY A 18 -14.99 -14.23 -2.46
N THR A 19 -14.94 -13.47 -1.37
CA THR A 19 -15.73 -12.22 -1.17
C THR A 19 -14.86 -10.98 -0.91
N VAL A 20 -13.54 -11.11 -1.04
CA VAL A 20 -12.59 -10.07 -0.65
C VAL A 20 -12.29 -9.10 -1.77
N ARG A 21 -12.57 -7.83 -1.50
CA ARG A 21 -12.14 -6.67 -2.30
C ARG A 21 -10.74 -6.24 -1.89
N GLU A 22 -10.10 -5.39 -2.68
CA GLU A 22 -8.79 -4.78 -2.44
C GLU A 22 -8.40 -4.56 -0.95
N LEU A 23 -9.32 -3.97 -0.17
CA LEU A 23 -9.14 -3.67 1.26
C LEU A 23 -8.70 -4.89 2.10
N ALA A 24 -9.13 -6.09 1.73
CA ALA A 24 -8.81 -7.32 2.45
C ALA A 24 -7.34 -7.75 2.33
N TYR A 25 -6.63 -7.30 1.30
CA TYR A 25 -5.22 -7.61 1.09
C TYR A 25 -4.29 -6.61 1.80
N ARG A 26 -4.81 -5.44 2.18
CA ARG A 26 -4.05 -4.36 2.79
C ARG A 26 -3.32 -4.74 4.09
N PRO A 27 -3.88 -5.56 5.00
CA PRO A 27 -3.14 -6.02 6.18
C PRO A 27 -1.89 -6.84 5.81
N ALA A 28 -1.98 -7.69 4.79
CA ALA A 28 -0.83 -8.46 4.32
C ALA A 28 0.23 -7.53 3.69
N LEU A 29 -0.22 -6.53 2.91
CA LEU A 29 0.66 -5.53 2.32
C LEU A 29 1.36 -4.67 3.39
N GLN A 30 0.64 -4.27 4.45
CA GLN A 30 1.22 -3.53 5.58
C GLN A 30 2.40 -4.28 6.19
N ASN A 31 2.20 -5.56 6.52
CA ASN A 31 3.23 -6.41 7.11
C ASN A 31 4.44 -6.53 6.17
N LEU A 32 4.20 -6.69 4.86
CA LEU A 32 5.28 -6.73 3.89
C LEU A 32 6.08 -5.43 3.88
N LEU A 33 5.41 -4.28 3.85
CA LEU A 33 6.06 -2.96 3.82
C LEU A 33 6.94 -2.75 5.06
N GLU A 34 6.44 -3.10 6.24
CA GLU A 34 7.19 -2.97 7.50
C GLU A 34 8.34 -3.98 7.61
N ASP A 35 8.18 -5.18 7.04
CA ASP A 35 9.24 -6.20 7.02
C ASP A 35 10.37 -5.88 6.04
N VAL A 36 10.06 -5.30 4.86
CA VAL A 36 11.05 -5.05 3.79
C VAL A 36 11.69 -3.67 3.88
N ILE A 37 10.99 -2.67 4.43
CA ILE A 37 11.49 -1.30 4.56
C ILE A 37 11.89 -1.05 6.03
N LEU A 38 13.16 -1.28 6.35
CA LEU A 38 13.65 -1.18 7.73
C LEU A 38 13.32 0.18 8.38
N GLY A 39 12.61 0.12 9.52
CA GLY A 39 12.34 1.26 10.39
C GLY A 39 11.29 2.24 9.88
N VAL A 40 10.41 1.82 8.96
CA VAL A 40 9.17 2.54 8.68
C VAL A 40 7.99 1.90 9.43
N MET A 41 6.98 2.70 9.70
CA MET A 41 5.65 2.27 10.13
C MET A 41 4.68 2.56 8.99
N ALA A 42 3.92 1.56 8.56
CA ALA A 42 2.93 1.70 7.49
C ALA A 42 1.54 1.85 8.11
N SER A 43 0.92 3.02 7.94
CA SER A 43 -0.43 3.30 8.45
C SER A 43 -1.45 3.13 7.34
N ASN A 44 -2.34 2.15 7.44
CA ASN A 44 -3.45 1.93 6.53
C ASN A 44 -4.64 2.85 6.87
N ASP A 45 -5.32 3.38 5.87
CA ASP A 45 -6.46 4.29 5.98
C ASP A 45 -6.18 5.49 6.93
N PRO A 46 -5.10 6.24 6.68
CA PRO A 46 -4.75 7.40 7.48
C PRO A 46 -5.79 8.51 7.33
N ALA A 47 -5.94 9.31 8.39
CA ALA A 47 -6.81 10.49 8.34
C ALA A 47 -6.41 11.42 7.17
N ARG A 48 -7.40 11.85 6.40
CA ARG A 48 -7.20 12.71 5.21
C ARG A 48 -6.32 13.91 5.53
N LYS A 49 -5.38 14.20 4.63
CA LYS A 49 -4.52 15.39 4.64
C LYS A 49 -4.92 16.31 3.50
N GLU A 50 -4.41 17.55 3.49
CA GLU A 50 -4.66 18.50 2.40
C GLU A 50 -4.23 17.96 1.03
N CYS A 51 -3.27 17.03 0.98
CA CYS A 51 -2.74 16.41 -0.24
C CYS A 51 -3.53 15.17 -0.72
N GLY A 52 -4.67 14.85 -0.12
CA GLY A 52 -5.49 13.69 -0.50
C GLY A 52 -5.66 12.66 0.62
N ALA A 53 -6.09 11.45 0.23
CA ALA A 53 -6.41 10.35 1.12
C ALA A 53 -5.71 9.07 0.63
N PRO A 54 -4.39 8.94 0.87
CA PRO A 54 -3.64 7.79 0.40
C PRO A 54 -4.02 6.54 1.18
N ASP A 55 -3.88 5.38 0.55
CA ASP A 55 -4.19 4.11 1.18
C ASP A 55 -3.25 3.75 2.32
N PHE A 56 -1.96 4.09 2.17
CA PHE A 56 -1.00 4.05 3.27
C PHE A 56 -0.14 5.31 3.35
N ILE A 57 0.21 5.66 4.58
CA ILE A 57 1.34 6.55 4.89
C ILE A 57 2.46 5.72 5.49
N LEU A 58 3.65 5.79 4.89
CA LEU A 58 4.88 5.30 5.50
C LEU A 58 5.50 6.43 6.31
N SER A 59 5.83 6.15 7.57
CA SER A 59 6.47 7.13 8.45
C SER A 59 7.73 6.57 9.09
N ARG A 60 8.73 7.44 9.30
CA ARG A 60 9.95 7.13 10.06
C ARG A 60 10.08 8.15 11.19
N HIS A 61 10.18 7.69 12.43
CA HIS A 61 10.24 8.56 13.61
C HIS A 61 9.12 9.62 13.66
N LYS A 62 7.89 9.25 13.25
CA LYS A 62 6.70 10.12 13.16
C LYS A 62 6.74 11.20 12.07
N ILE A 63 7.68 11.11 11.13
CA ILE A 63 7.73 11.94 9.94
C ILE A 63 7.24 11.09 8.77
N ASP A 64 6.26 11.59 8.03
CA ASP A 64 5.76 10.93 6.83
C ASP A 64 6.84 10.99 5.75
N VAL A 65 7.21 9.83 5.18
CA VAL A 65 8.30 9.69 4.19
C VAL A 65 7.81 9.23 2.83
N SER A 66 6.61 8.67 2.75
CA SER A 66 6.03 8.18 1.50
C SER A 66 4.52 7.95 1.64
N TYR A 67 3.82 8.01 0.52
CA TYR A 67 2.44 7.57 0.36
C TYR A 67 2.42 6.31 -0.51
N VAL A 68 1.49 5.39 -0.29
CA VAL A 68 1.30 4.18 -1.11
C VAL A 68 -0.18 4.04 -1.41
N GLU A 69 -0.51 3.79 -2.67
CA GLU A 69 -1.87 3.44 -3.12
C GLU A 69 -1.94 1.94 -3.42
N ALA A 70 -3.08 1.33 -3.09
CA ALA A 70 -3.43 -0.03 -3.47
C ALA A 70 -4.49 0.02 -4.58
N MET A 71 -4.44 -0.94 -5.49
CA MET A 71 -5.43 -1.05 -6.57
C MET A 71 -5.66 -2.52 -6.92
N ASP A 72 -6.90 -2.86 -7.28
CA ASP A 72 -7.24 -4.15 -7.88
C ASP A 72 -6.66 -4.27 -9.31
N LEU A 73 -6.14 -5.45 -9.66
CA LEU A 73 -5.51 -5.70 -10.97
C LEU A 73 -6.49 -5.63 -12.16
N ALA A 74 -7.80 -5.62 -11.90
CA ALA A 74 -8.84 -5.56 -12.93
C ALA A 74 -9.24 -4.12 -13.29
N ASP A 75 -8.77 -3.12 -12.55
CA ASP A 75 -9.04 -1.72 -12.85
C ASP A 75 -8.10 -1.21 -13.96
N ASP A 76 -8.70 -0.47 -14.89
CA ASP A 76 -8.12 -0.07 -16.17
C ASP A 76 -6.84 0.78 -15.99
N MET A 77 -5.75 0.35 -16.64
CA MET A 77 -4.40 0.92 -16.50
C MET A 77 -4.21 2.26 -17.21
N ASP A 78 -5.26 2.83 -17.83
CA ASP A 78 -5.19 3.98 -18.74
C ASP A 78 -5.66 5.31 -18.12
N LYS A 79 -5.78 5.38 -16.78
CA LYS A 79 -6.04 6.64 -16.07
C LYS A 79 -4.71 7.38 -15.83
N THR A 80 -4.10 7.88 -16.92
CA THR A 80 -3.04 8.88 -16.83
C THR A 80 -3.65 10.26 -16.71
N ASP A 81 -4.07 10.63 -15.50
CA ASP A 81 -4.18 12.05 -15.13
C ASP A 81 -2.86 12.45 -14.48
N GLU A 82 -2.07 13.26 -15.19
CA GLU A 82 -0.72 13.74 -14.79
C GLU A 82 -0.69 14.61 -13.51
N SER A 83 -1.73 14.60 -12.66
CA SER A 83 -1.72 15.37 -11.41
C SER A 83 -1.94 14.57 -10.14
N GLU A 84 -2.49 13.37 -10.19
CA GLU A 84 -2.80 12.61 -8.97
C GLU A 84 -3.08 11.17 -9.37
N ASN A 85 -2.41 10.22 -8.71
CA ASN A 85 -2.60 8.77 -8.81
C ASN A 85 -1.69 8.02 -9.82
N LEU A 86 -0.62 7.41 -9.31
CA LEU A 86 0.27 6.51 -10.04
C LEU A 86 0.04 5.07 -9.58
N ASN A 87 -0.71 4.31 -10.37
CA ASN A 87 -0.98 2.89 -10.13
C ASN A 87 0.01 1.99 -10.88
N ALA A 88 0.89 1.38 -10.10
CA ALA A 88 1.35 0.01 -10.31
C ALA A 88 1.41 -0.61 -8.90
N THR A 89 1.47 -1.94 -8.77
CA THR A 89 2.07 -2.53 -7.56
C THR A 89 3.56 -2.15 -7.54
N MET A 90 3.83 -0.89 -7.23
CA MET A 90 5.11 -0.27 -7.01
C MET A 90 4.93 0.55 -5.75
N ILE A 91 5.84 0.36 -4.81
CA ILE A 91 6.09 1.33 -3.76
C ILE A 91 6.58 2.58 -4.48
N SER A 92 5.69 3.52 -4.81
CA SER A 92 6.11 4.82 -5.34
C SER A 92 6.48 5.70 -4.15
N SER A 93 7.78 5.89 -3.91
CA SER A 93 8.27 6.78 -2.87
C SER A 93 8.43 8.20 -3.42
N THR A 94 7.42 9.04 -3.23
CA THR A 94 7.61 10.49 -3.43
C THR A 94 8.37 11.02 -2.21
N THR A 95 9.70 11.10 -2.32
CA THR A 95 10.49 11.92 -1.41
C THR A 95 10.33 13.36 -1.89
N ARG A 96 9.63 14.21 -1.12
CA ARG A 96 9.74 15.66 -1.32
C ARG A 96 11.04 16.11 -0.67
N ASP A 97 11.90 16.75 -1.47
CA ASP A 97 13.07 17.53 -1.01
C ASP A 97 12.69 18.53 0.09
#